data_AF-A0A0D2DZI1-F1
#
_entry.id   AF-A0A0D2DZI1-F1
#
_cell.length_a   1.000
_cell.length_b   1.000
_cell.length_c   1.000
_cell.angle_alpha   90.00
_cell.angle_beta   90.00
_cell.angle_gamma   90.00
#
_symmetry.space_group_name_H-M   'P 1'
#
loop_
_entity.id
_entity.type
_entity.pdbx_description
1 polymer ?
#
loop_
_entity_poly.entity_id
_entity_poly.type
_entity_poly.pdbx_seq_one_letter_code
_entity_poly.pdbx_strand_id
1 'polypeptide(L)'
;MNWTTAASALVNAISKLTYDASANAYRDNDTTTTLHPQDANSMALLFSVAPPEDVSGISNALLDNWTPLGPVTPELPDNISPFISSFELLGRQAVRDTAPALQLLRTLWGWIVNNADSTESTLLEGYLANGSFAYRSDRGYAYDESYVSHAHGWSSGPTSALTLSILGLDVRGPAGGEWTIAPQTGDLAFAEGGFTTVLGKLSVKWRVRGDGIPVHY
;
A
#
# COMPACT_ATOMS: atom_id res chain seq x y z
N MET A 1 -29.53 14.53 -0.59
CA MET A 1 -28.20 14.09 -0.11
C MET A 1 -27.33 13.88 -1.34
N ASN A 2 -26.17 14.52 -1.44
CA ASN A 2 -25.21 14.24 -2.51
C ASN A 2 -24.06 13.39 -1.95
N TRP A 3 -23.25 12.80 -2.83
CA TRP A 3 -22.18 11.88 -2.43
C TRP A 3 -21.12 12.54 -1.52
N THR A 4 -20.84 13.83 -1.71
CA THR A 4 -19.91 14.57 -0.85
C THR A 4 -20.40 14.67 0.59
N THR A 5 -21.68 15.03 0.80
CA THR A 5 -22.26 15.07 2.15
C THR A 5 -22.28 13.69 2.80
N ALA A 6 -22.58 12.63 2.03
CA ALA A 6 -22.56 11.26 2.54
C ALA A 6 -21.14 10.83 2.95
N ALA A 7 -20.12 11.14 2.14
CA ALA A 7 -18.72 10.86 2.45
C ALA A 7 -18.26 11.59 3.73
N SER A 8 -18.56 12.88 3.88
CA SER A 8 -18.22 13.62 5.10
C SER A 8 -18.92 13.05 6.34
N ALA A 9 -20.20 12.67 6.22
CA ALA A 9 -20.91 12.03 7.32
C ALA A 9 -20.30 10.68 7.71
N LEU A 10 -19.85 9.89 6.72
CA LEU A 10 -19.21 8.60 6.94
C LEU A 10 -17.84 8.74 7.62
N VAL A 11 -16.98 9.67 7.17
CA VAL A 11 -15.67 9.93 7.80
C VAL A 11 -15.83 10.31 9.27
N ASN A 12 -16.80 11.17 9.58
CA ASN A 12 -17.11 11.56 10.96
C ASN A 12 -17.59 10.37 11.80
N ALA A 13 -18.41 9.49 11.23
CA ALA A 13 -18.90 8.30 11.92
C ALA A 13 -17.75 7.31 12.20
N ILE A 14 -16.89 7.03 11.22
CA ILE A 14 -15.71 6.16 11.40
C ILE A 14 -14.80 6.71 12.50
N SER A 15 -14.42 7.98 12.40
CA SER A 15 -13.55 8.64 13.39
C SER A 15 -14.11 8.60 14.81
N LYS A 16 -15.43 8.77 14.95
CA LYS A 16 -16.08 8.74 16.26
C LYS A 16 -16.23 7.33 16.84
N LEU A 17 -16.54 6.35 16.00
CA LEU A 17 -17.03 5.04 16.45
C LEU A 17 -15.93 3.98 16.49
N THR A 18 -14.92 4.07 15.62
CA THR A 18 -13.93 3.00 15.48
C THR A 18 -12.51 3.42 15.83
N TYR A 19 -12.20 4.72 15.94
CA TYR A 19 -10.86 5.14 16.35
C TYR A 19 -10.55 4.74 17.81
N ASP A 20 -9.34 4.23 18.02
CA ASP A 20 -8.79 3.86 19.31
C ASP A 20 -7.54 4.69 19.57
N ALA A 21 -7.69 5.75 20.36
CA ALA A 21 -6.60 6.65 20.70
C ALA A 21 -5.47 5.98 21.49
N SER A 22 -5.73 4.85 22.16
CA SER A 22 -4.70 4.12 22.90
C SER A 22 -3.79 3.30 21.98
N ALA A 23 -4.35 2.81 20.87
CA ALA A 23 -3.64 2.07 19.83
C ALA A 23 -3.14 2.97 18.68
N ASN A 24 -3.59 4.23 18.62
CA ASN A 24 -3.43 5.11 17.46
C ASN A 24 -3.91 4.44 16.16
N ALA A 25 -5.03 3.73 16.21
CA ALA A 25 -5.51 2.92 15.10
C ALA A 25 -7.04 2.83 15.09
N TYR A 26 -7.60 2.58 13.91
CA TYR A 26 -9.00 2.22 13.75
C TYR A 26 -9.21 0.74 14.05
N ARG A 27 -10.26 0.44 14.83
CA ARG A 27 -10.81 -0.90 14.99
C ARG A 27 -11.53 -1.35 13.72
N ASP A 28 -11.66 -2.65 13.57
CA ASP A 28 -12.37 -3.30 12.45
C ASP A 28 -13.82 -2.81 12.29
N ASN A 29 -14.52 -2.58 13.40
CA ASN A 29 -15.91 -2.14 13.38
C ASN A 29 -16.34 -1.49 14.73
N ASP A 30 -17.56 -0.95 14.78
CA ASP A 30 -18.18 -0.34 15.98
C ASP A 30 -18.77 -1.42 16.94
N THR A 31 -17.97 -2.43 17.26
CA THR A 31 -18.28 -3.41 18.31
C THR A 31 -17.19 -3.39 19.40
N THR A 32 -17.28 -4.29 20.38
CA THR A 32 -16.28 -4.45 21.44
C THR A 32 -14.99 -5.15 20.97
N THR A 33 -14.73 -5.19 19.66
CA THR A 33 -13.52 -5.79 19.10
C THR A 33 -12.27 -5.02 19.54
N THR A 34 -11.18 -5.74 19.70
CA THR A 34 -9.83 -5.16 19.90
C THR A 34 -8.96 -5.33 18.66
N LEU A 35 -9.56 -5.73 17.53
CA LEU A 35 -8.87 -5.92 16.26
C LEU A 35 -8.65 -4.57 15.58
N HIS A 36 -7.39 -4.24 15.32
CA HIS A 36 -6.98 -3.10 14.49
C HIS A 36 -6.41 -3.65 13.17
N PRO A 37 -7.24 -3.83 12.14
CA PRO A 37 -6.83 -4.57 10.96
C PRO A 37 -5.90 -3.72 10.08
N GLN A 38 -5.05 -4.40 9.30
CA GLN A 38 -4.10 -3.72 8.42
C GLN A 38 -4.86 -2.94 7.34
N ASP A 39 -5.93 -3.52 6.79
CA ASP A 39 -6.72 -2.94 5.71
C ASP A 39 -7.40 -1.61 6.08
N ALA A 40 -8.11 -1.54 7.21
CA ALA A 40 -8.82 -0.33 7.64
C ALA A 40 -7.84 0.82 7.88
N ASN A 41 -6.71 0.54 8.54
CA ASN A 41 -5.71 1.54 8.88
C ASN A 41 -4.92 2.01 7.65
N SER A 42 -4.61 1.09 6.73
CA SER A 42 -3.99 1.42 5.44
C SER A 42 -4.90 2.29 4.56
N MET A 43 -6.18 1.91 4.47
CA MET A 43 -7.18 2.65 3.70
C MET A 43 -7.49 4.01 4.35
N ALA A 44 -7.43 4.12 5.68
CA ALA A 44 -7.64 5.39 6.35
C ALA A 44 -6.59 6.44 5.97
N LEU A 45 -5.33 6.02 5.77
CA LEU A 45 -4.27 6.86 5.22
C LEU A 45 -4.51 7.18 3.74
N LEU A 46 -4.80 6.16 2.92
CA LEU A 46 -4.95 6.31 1.47
C LEU A 46 -6.11 7.23 1.07
N PHE A 47 -7.25 7.12 1.74
CA PHE A 47 -8.48 7.83 1.39
C PHE A 47 -8.73 9.09 2.22
N SER A 48 -7.73 9.55 2.98
CA SER A 48 -7.85 10.73 3.86
C SER A 48 -9.01 10.63 4.86
N VAL A 49 -9.23 9.44 5.43
CA VAL A 49 -10.20 9.26 6.53
C VAL A 49 -9.57 9.71 7.84
N ALA A 50 -8.29 9.40 8.05
CA ALA A 50 -7.53 9.84 9.22
C ALA A 50 -7.36 11.37 9.20
N PRO A 51 -7.69 12.09 10.29
CA PRO A 51 -7.38 13.50 10.38
C PRO A 51 -5.86 13.71 10.53
N PRO A 52 -5.31 14.88 10.13
CA PRO A 52 -3.87 15.10 10.07
C PRO A 52 -3.09 14.79 11.35
N GLU A 53 -3.69 15.02 12.52
CA GLU A 53 -3.12 14.75 13.84
C GLU A 53 -2.91 13.25 14.13
N ASP A 54 -3.71 12.37 13.53
CA ASP A 54 -3.69 10.92 13.78
C ASP A 54 -2.83 10.16 12.76
N VAL A 55 -2.57 10.78 11.59
CA VAL A 55 -1.84 10.15 10.47
C VAL A 55 -0.50 9.53 10.90
N SER A 56 0.31 10.26 11.67
CA SER A 56 1.61 9.74 12.10
C SER A 56 1.46 8.58 13.09
N GLY A 57 0.43 8.61 13.94
CA GLY A 57 0.14 7.54 14.89
C GLY A 57 -0.24 6.25 14.17
N ILE A 58 -1.17 6.35 13.22
CA ILE A 58 -1.66 5.23 12.42
C ILE A 58 -0.54 4.65 11.54
N SER A 59 0.25 5.50 10.88
CA SER A 59 1.37 5.03 10.05
C SER A 59 2.41 4.26 10.86
N ASN A 60 2.65 4.66 12.11
CA ASN A 60 3.55 3.96 13.03
C ASN A 60 2.92 2.67 13.56
N ALA A 61 1.64 2.67 13.94
CA ALA A 61 0.94 1.47 14.44
C ALA A 61 0.96 0.32 13.41
N LEU A 62 0.88 0.63 12.11
CA LEU A 62 1.00 -0.37 11.05
C LEU A 62 2.35 -1.12 11.05
N LEU A 63 3.41 -0.54 11.61
CA LEU A 63 4.72 -1.21 11.73
C LEU A 63 4.69 -2.39 12.71
N ASP A 64 3.75 -2.41 13.65
CA ASP A 64 3.64 -3.51 14.63
C ASP A 64 3.29 -4.85 13.97
N ASN A 65 2.72 -4.79 12.76
CA ASN A 65 2.40 -5.98 11.95
C ASN A 65 3.61 -6.54 11.20
N TRP A 66 4.73 -5.81 11.14
CA TRP A 66 5.82 -6.13 10.23
C TRP A 66 6.69 -7.30 10.71
N THR A 67 6.92 -8.23 9.79
CA THR A 67 7.89 -9.31 9.95
C THR A 67 9.02 -9.17 8.92
N PRO A 68 10.08 -9.98 9.00
CA PRO A 68 11.09 -10.02 7.94
C PRO A 68 10.54 -10.39 6.56
N LEU A 69 9.35 -10.98 6.48
CA LEU A 69 8.71 -11.37 5.23
C LEU A 69 7.60 -10.40 4.79
N GLY A 70 7.29 -9.37 5.56
CA GLY A 70 6.19 -8.44 5.28
C GLY A 70 5.16 -8.37 6.43
N PRO A 71 4.13 -7.52 6.29
CA PRO A 71 3.13 -7.32 7.33
C PRO A 71 2.20 -8.53 7.44
N VAL A 72 2.05 -9.08 8.64
CA VAL A 72 0.99 -10.06 8.93
C VAL A 72 -0.33 -9.31 9.09
N THR A 73 -1.37 -9.78 8.43
CA THR A 73 -2.72 -9.19 8.51
C THR A 73 -3.40 -9.60 9.82
N PRO A 74 -3.69 -8.68 10.76
CA PRO A 74 -4.38 -9.02 12.00
C PRO A 74 -5.77 -9.65 11.76
N GLU A 75 -6.47 -9.21 10.72
CA GLU A 75 -7.80 -9.69 10.31
C GLU A 75 -7.81 -11.10 9.72
N LEU A 76 -6.63 -11.59 9.32
CA LEU A 76 -6.41 -12.95 8.83
C LEU A 76 -5.08 -13.44 9.41
N PRO A 77 -5.07 -13.90 10.69
CA PRO A 77 -3.86 -14.20 11.42
C PRO A 77 -2.88 -15.10 10.65
N ASP A 78 -1.58 -14.90 10.88
CA ASP A 78 -0.46 -15.60 10.24
C ASP A 78 -0.32 -15.40 8.72
N ASN A 79 -1.26 -14.72 8.05
CA ASN A 79 -1.18 -14.50 6.61
C ASN A 79 -0.50 -13.16 6.30
N ILE A 80 0.30 -13.16 5.24
CA ILE A 80 0.86 -11.96 4.61
C ILE A 80 0.14 -11.81 3.28
N SER A 81 -0.56 -10.68 3.11
CA SER A 81 -1.36 -10.40 1.92
C SER A 81 -0.76 -9.21 1.14
N PRO A 82 -0.14 -9.46 -0.03
CA PRO A 82 0.30 -8.39 -0.91
C PRO A 82 -0.85 -7.53 -1.44
N PHE A 83 -2.09 -8.06 -1.45
CA PHE A 83 -3.29 -7.28 -1.74
C PHE A 83 -3.50 -6.19 -0.68
N ILE A 84 -3.58 -6.53 0.60
CA ILE A 84 -3.75 -5.54 1.68
C ILE A 84 -2.52 -4.64 1.81
N SER A 85 -1.33 -5.21 1.70
CA SER A 85 -0.08 -4.44 1.76
C SER A 85 0.08 -3.46 0.59
N SER A 86 -0.61 -3.68 -0.55
CA SER A 86 -0.69 -2.69 -1.62
C SER A 86 -1.42 -1.42 -1.17
N PHE A 87 -2.48 -1.55 -0.37
CA PHE A 87 -3.14 -0.40 0.25
C PHE A 87 -2.26 0.27 1.29
N GLU A 88 -1.50 -0.49 2.08
CA GLU A 88 -0.54 0.10 3.03
C GLU A 88 0.52 0.91 2.30
N LEU A 89 1.11 0.33 1.24
CA LEU A 89 2.13 0.97 0.43
C LEU A 89 1.62 2.29 -0.17
N LEU A 90 0.44 2.27 -0.77
CA LEU A 90 -0.18 3.46 -1.36
C LEU A 90 -0.61 4.46 -0.28
N GLY A 91 -1.13 4.00 0.86
CA GLY A 91 -1.54 4.84 1.98
C GLY A 91 -0.38 5.61 2.59
N ARG A 92 0.75 4.93 2.85
CA ARG A 92 2.00 5.57 3.29
C ARG A 92 2.46 6.64 2.30
N GLN A 93 2.42 6.35 1.00
CA GLN A 93 2.78 7.34 -0.01
C GLN A 93 1.80 8.51 -0.10
N ALA A 94 0.50 8.28 0.10
CA ALA A 94 -0.50 9.35 0.12
C ALA A 94 -0.23 10.36 1.24
N VAL A 95 0.27 9.89 2.39
CA VAL A 95 0.69 10.74 3.52
C VAL A 95 2.18 11.10 3.51
N ARG A 96 2.87 10.83 2.40
CA ARG A 96 4.31 11.10 2.17
C ARG A 96 5.26 10.44 3.19
N ASP A 97 4.87 9.31 3.75
CA ASP A 97 5.69 8.43 4.57
C ASP A 97 6.57 7.51 3.69
N THR A 98 7.44 8.14 2.90
CA THR A 98 8.13 7.48 1.77
C THR A 98 9.17 6.45 2.20
N ALA A 99 9.88 6.68 3.31
CA ALA A 99 10.96 5.77 3.73
C ALA A 99 10.41 4.40 4.19
N PRO A 100 9.42 4.33 5.10
CA PRO A 100 8.72 3.08 5.38
C PRO A 100 8.03 2.49 4.15
N ALA A 101 7.44 3.29 3.25
CA ALA A 101 6.86 2.77 2.01
C ALA A 101 7.89 2.00 1.15
N LEU A 102 9.09 2.54 0.97
CA LEU A 102 10.17 1.86 0.24
C LEU A 102 10.71 0.64 1.01
N GLN A 103 10.75 0.70 2.34
CA GLN A 103 11.12 -0.44 3.16
C GLN A 103 10.11 -1.59 2.99
N LEU A 104 8.80 -1.30 3.06
CA LEU A 104 7.74 -2.27 2.82
C LEU A 104 7.88 -2.91 1.43
N LEU A 105 8.12 -2.08 0.40
CA LEU A 105 8.35 -2.55 -0.97
C LEU A 105 9.47 -3.59 -1.03
N ARG A 106 10.60 -3.29 -0.38
CA ARG A 106 11.79 -4.17 -0.34
C ARG A 106 11.58 -5.42 0.53
N THR A 107 10.90 -5.30 1.66
CA THR A 107 10.65 -6.42 2.57
C THR A 107 9.71 -7.43 1.94
N LEU A 108 8.54 -6.98 1.49
CA LEU A 108 7.48 -7.87 0.99
C LEU A 108 7.75 -8.32 -0.44
N TRP A 109 7.78 -7.38 -1.39
CA TRP A 109 7.94 -7.73 -2.81
C TRP A 109 9.38 -8.12 -3.14
N GLY A 110 10.37 -7.53 -2.46
CA GLY A 110 11.74 -7.97 -2.59
C GLY A 110 11.93 -9.41 -2.11
N TRP A 111 11.26 -9.85 -1.05
CA TRP A 111 11.27 -11.26 -0.66
C TRP A 111 10.60 -12.14 -1.72
N ILE A 112 9.40 -11.76 -2.21
CA ILE A 112 8.69 -12.53 -3.24
C ILE A 112 9.58 -12.79 -4.45
N VAL A 113 10.19 -11.75 -5.04
CA VAL A 113 10.93 -11.89 -6.30
C VAL A 113 12.32 -12.52 -6.15
N ASN A 114 12.87 -12.58 -4.93
CA ASN A 114 14.19 -13.18 -4.66
C ASN A 114 14.11 -14.53 -3.91
N ASN A 115 12.91 -15.05 -3.66
CA ASN A 115 12.74 -16.36 -3.05
C ASN A 115 12.77 -17.44 -4.14
N ALA A 116 13.68 -18.41 -4.02
CA ALA A 116 13.87 -19.51 -4.97
C ALA A 116 12.65 -20.44 -5.11
N ASP A 117 11.76 -20.46 -4.12
CA ASP A 117 10.53 -21.23 -4.20
C ASP A 117 9.44 -20.47 -4.99
N SER A 118 9.60 -19.16 -5.19
CA SER A 118 8.70 -18.35 -6.01
C SER A 118 9.01 -18.50 -7.50
N THR A 119 8.23 -17.84 -8.35
CA THR A 119 8.49 -17.81 -9.80
C THR A 119 9.61 -16.86 -10.21
N GLU A 120 10.12 -16.04 -9.27
CA GLU A 120 11.11 -14.97 -9.49
C GLU A 120 10.73 -13.96 -10.61
N SER A 121 9.48 -13.99 -11.09
CA SER A 121 9.04 -13.27 -12.29
C SER A 121 7.58 -12.82 -12.24
N THR A 122 6.79 -13.36 -11.33
CA THR A 122 5.38 -12.98 -11.09
C THR A 122 5.15 -12.72 -9.61
N LEU A 123 3.95 -12.27 -9.26
CA LEU A 123 3.59 -11.88 -7.90
C LEU A 123 2.69 -12.94 -7.28
N LEU A 124 2.99 -13.34 -6.05
CA LEU A 124 2.21 -14.32 -5.29
C LEU A 124 0.88 -13.72 -4.83
N GLU A 125 -0.13 -14.56 -4.74
CA GLU A 125 -1.44 -14.23 -4.16
C GLU A 125 -1.33 -13.80 -2.69
N GLY A 126 -0.54 -14.54 -1.94
CA GLY A 126 -0.26 -14.35 -0.52
C GLY A 126 0.56 -15.53 -0.01
N TYR A 127 0.96 -15.48 1.25
CA TYR A 127 1.71 -16.57 1.90
C TYR A 127 1.59 -16.45 3.42
N LEU A 128 2.11 -17.42 4.15
CA LEU A 128 2.10 -17.40 5.61
C LEU A 128 3.35 -16.73 6.19
N ALA A 129 3.27 -16.24 7.42
CA ALA A 129 4.36 -15.59 8.15
C ALA A 129 5.60 -16.48 8.34
N ASN A 130 5.44 -17.80 8.22
CA ASN A 130 6.52 -18.78 8.25
C ASN A 130 7.19 -18.99 6.87
N GLY A 131 6.71 -18.30 5.82
CA GLY A 131 7.23 -18.37 4.46
C GLY A 131 6.60 -19.43 3.56
N SER A 132 5.69 -20.28 4.06
CA SER A 132 5.02 -21.26 3.20
C SER A 132 3.96 -20.61 2.31
N PHE A 133 3.82 -21.14 1.09
CA PHE A 133 2.78 -20.70 0.14
C PHE A 133 1.44 -21.37 0.41
N ALA A 134 1.02 -21.36 1.68
CA ALA A 134 -0.23 -21.92 2.17
C ALA A 134 -1.23 -20.82 2.56
N TYR A 135 -1.25 -19.73 1.77
CA TYR A 135 -2.16 -18.59 2.00
C TYR A 135 -3.60 -19.08 2.13
N ARG A 136 -4.28 -18.64 3.20
CA ARG A 136 -5.68 -19.02 3.50
C ARG A 136 -5.94 -20.52 3.57
N SER A 137 -4.90 -21.34 3.78
CA SER A 137 -4.99 -22.80 3.85
C SER A 137 -6.13 -23.27 4.77
N ASP A 138 -6.22 -22.73 5.99
CA ASP A 138 -7.27 -23.02 6.97
C ASP A 138 -8.55 -22.16 6.81
N ARG A 139 -8.61 -21.32 5.77
CA ARG A 139 -9.61 -20.26 5.54
C ARG A 139 -10.10 -20.20 4.10
N GLY A 140 -10.73 -21.30 3.69
CA GLY A 140 -11.44 -21.40 2.42
C GLY A 140 -10.69 -22.18 1.34
N TYR A 141 -9.38 -22.46 1.53
CA TYR A 141 -8.57 -23.21 0.55
C TYR A 141 -8.39 -24.68 0.92
N ALA A 142 -9.14 -25.17 1.91
CA ALA A 142 -9.23 -26.59 2.27
C ALA A 142 -7.88 -27.29 2.48
N TYR A 143 -6.88 -26.55 2.96
CA TYR A 143 -5.49 -27.01 3.12
C TYR A 143 -4.83 -27.49 1.81
N ASP A 144 -5.30 -26.99 0.67
CA ASP A 144 -4.74 -27.26 -0.65
C ASP A 144 -3.83 -26.10 -1.09
N GLU A 145 -2.52 -26.30 -0.94
CA GLU A 145 -1.50 -25.33 -1.34
C GLU A 145 -1.49 -25.07 -2.85
N SER A 146 -2.01 -25.99 -3.68
CA SER A 146 -2.10 -25.80 -5.13
C SER A 146 -3.12 -24.74 -5.55
N TYR A 147 -4.00 -24.34 -4.61
CA TYR A 147 -4.99 -23.30 -4.83
C TYR A 147 -4.40 -21.89 -4.84
N VAL A 148 -3.24 -21.70 -4.22
CA VAL A 148 -2.57 -20.38 -4.13
C VAL A 148 -2.01 -20.01 -5.49
N SER A 149 -2.43 -18.88 -6.04
CA SER A 149 -1.89 -18.41 -7.31
C SER A 149 -0.50 -17.82 -7.15
N HIS A 150 0.42 -18.25 -8.01
CA HIS A 150 1.77 -17.68 -8.09
C HIS A 150 1.88 -16.51 -9.07
N ALA A 151 0.78 -16.13 -9.74
CA ALA A 151 0.73 -15.03 -10.69
C ALA A 151 -0.57 -14.21 -10.50
N HIS A 152 -0.68 -13.56 -9.34
CA HIS A 152 -1.90 -12.90 -8.91
C HIS A 152 -1.81 -11.37 -9.06
N GLY A 153 -2.66 -10.81 -9.93
CA GLY A 153 -2.61 -9.39 -10.32
C GLY A 153 -2.90 -8.41 -9.17
N TRP A 154 -3.63 -8.83 -8.14
CA TRP A 154 -3.96 -7.99 -6.98
C TRP A 154 -2.74 -7.58 -6.14
N SER A 155 -1.59 -8.22 -6.37
CA SER A 155 -0.33 -8.01 -5.66
C SER A 155 0.52 -6.93 -6.33
N SER A 156 0.02 -6.33 -7.42
CA SER A 156 0.77 -5.40 -8.27
C SER A 156 0.77 -3.95 -7.79
N GLY A 157 0.45 -3.69 -6.51
CA GLY A 157 0.57 -2.38 -5.88
C GLY A 157 1.88 -1.60 -6.17
N PRO A 158 3.06 -2.25 -6.22
CA PRO A 158 4.31 -1.58 -6.57
C PRO A 158 4.28 -0.86 -7.90
N THR A 159 3.55 -1.36 -8.90
CA THR A 159 3.43 -0.70 -10.21
C THR A 159 2.87 0.71 -10.05
N SER A 160 1.76 0.84 -9.32
CA SER A 160 1.15 2.13 -9.02
C SER A 160 2.02 2.97 -8.10
N ALA A 161 2.56 2.38 -7.04
CA ALA A 161 3.37 3.09 -6.06
C ALA A 161 4.66 3.69 -6.65
N LEU A 162 5.35 2.94 -7.52
CA LEU A 162 6.57 3.38 -8.19
C LEU A 162 6.26 4.45 -9.25
N THR A 163 5.15 4.33 -9.97
CA THR A 163 4.78 5.27 -11.05
C THR A 163 4.20 6.57 -10.51
N LEU A 164 3.21 6.48 -9.62
CA LEU A 164 2.43 7.63 -9.16
C LEU A 164 3.17 8.44 -8.11
N SER A 165 3.94 7.79 -7.22
CA SER A 165 4.53 8.46 -6.06
C SER A 165 6.04 8.59 -6.17
N ILE A 166 6.77 7.50 -6.44
CA ILE A 166 8.25 7.55 -6.52
C ILE A 166 8.69 8.35 -7.74
N LEU A 167 8.27 7.93 -8.93
CA LEU A 167 8.46 8.71 -10.15
C LEU A 167 7.70 10.04 -10.04
N GLY A 168 6.54 10.02 -9.38
CA GLY A 168 5.71 11.18 -9.10
C GLY A 168 4.73 11.53 -10.21
N LEU A 169 4.59 10.69 -11.24
CA LEU A 169 3.78 10.97 -12.43
C LEU A 169 2.36 10.45 -12.21
N ASP A 170 1.42 11.36 -11.97
CA ASP A 170 0.04 11.02 -11.62
C ASP A 170 -0.98 11.67 -12.57
N VAL A 171 -2.00 10.91 -12.99
CA VAL A 171 -3.05 11.34 -13.91
C VAL A 171 -4.25 11.85 -13.12
N ARG A 172 -4.61 13.12 -13.32
CA ARG A 172 -5.71 13.78 -12.61
C ARG A 172 -6.94 14.02 -13.48
N GLY A 173 -6.80 13.93 -14.80
CA GLY A 173 -7.88 14.14 -15.75
C GLY A 173 -8.07 12.95 -16.72
N PRO A 174 -9.24 12.85 -17.37
CA PRO A 174 -9.51 11.80 -18.35
C PRO A 174 -8.41 11.70 -19.41
N ALA A 175 -8.05 10.47 -19.76
CA ALA A 175 -7.05 10.17 -20.80
C ALA A 175 -5.64 10.80 -20.60
N GLY A 176 -5.31 11.31 -19.41
CA GLY A 176 -4.05 12.03 -19.19
C GLY A 176 -4.08 13.48 -19.64
N GLY A 177 -5.26 14.08 -19.85
CA GLY A 177 -5.39 15.51 -20.20
C GLY A 177 -4.93 16.45 -19.09
N GLU A 178 -4.94 15.97 -17.84
CA GLU A 178 -4.37 16.64 -16.68
C GLU A 178 -3.50 15.65 -15.91
N TRP A 179 -2.30 16.08 -15.52
CA TRP A 179 -1.35 15.27 -14.78
C TRP A 179 -0.47 16.14 -13.89
N THR A 180 0.14 15.51 -12.89
CA THR A 180 1.03 16.16 -11.92
C THR A 180 2.36 15.42 -11.84
N ILE A 181 3.43 16.15 -11.52
CA ILE A 181 4.73 15.57 -11.15
C ILE A 181 5.08 15.98 -9.73
N ALA A 182 5.04 15.01 -8.81
CA ALA A 182 5.35 15.20 -7.40
C ALA A 182 6.20 14.03 -6.85
N PRO A 183 7.49 13.95 -7.22
CA PRO A 183 8.34 12.80 -6.87
C PRO A 183 8.53 12.68 -5.37
N GLN A 184 8.48 11.44 -4.89
CA GLN A 184 8.84 11.04 -3.53
C GLN A 184 10.09 10.18 -3.60
N THR A 185 11.26 10.80 -3.49
CA THR A 185 12.52 10.12 -3.80
C THR A 185 12.94 9.09 -2.75
N GLY A 186 12.56 9.30 -1.48
CA GLY A 186 13.09 8.53 -0.37
C GLY A 186 14.62 8.51 -0.40
N ASP A 187 15.21 7.31 -0.36
CA ASP A 187 16.66 7.07 -0.44
C ASP A 187 17.16 6.76 -1.87
N LEU A 188 16.31 6.86 -2.88
CA LEU A 188 16.68 6.55 -4.26
C LEU A 188 17.46 7.70 -4.90
N ALA A 189 18.52 7.36 -5.63
CA ALA A 189 19.36 8.34 -6.33
C ALA A 189 18.74 8.88 -7.63
N PHE A 190 17.91 8.09 -8.31
CA PHE A 190 17.24 8.47 -9.55
C PHE A 190 16.02 7.57 -9.82
N ALA A 191 15.10 8.05 -10.65
CA ALA A 191 14.07 7.23 -11.29
C ALA A 191 13.78 7.74 -12.70
N GLU A 192 13.37 6.82 -13.57
CA GLU A 192 12.96 7.11 -14.95
C GLU A 192 11.82 6.16 -15.31
N GLY A 193 10.76 6.68 -15.93
CA GLY A 193 9.60 5.89 -16.30
C GLY A 193 8.51 6.70 -16.98
N GLY A 194 7.37 6.07 -17.24
CA GLY A 194 6.25 6.70 -17.92
C GLY A 194 5.21 5.69 -18.40
N PHE A 195 4.16 6.20 -19.03
CA PHE A 195 3.11 5.40 -19.66
C PHE A 195 2.54 6.13 -20.88
N THR A 196 1.79 5.40 -21.70
CA THR A 196 1.14 5.95 -22.89
C THR A 196 -0.35 6.01 -22.67
N THR A 197 -0.94 7.17 -22.96
CA THR A 197 -2.40 7.34 -23.05
C THR A 197 -2.81 7.52 -24.51
N VAL A 198 -4.12 7.63 -24.75
CA VAL A 198 -4.65 7.98 -26.08
C VAL A 198 -4.23 9.38 -26.54
N LEU A 199 -3.74 10.24 -25.64
CA LEU A 199 -3.24 11.58 -25.96
C LEU A 199 -1.74 11.60 -26.24
N GLY A 200 -1.02 10.51 -25.96
CA GLY A 200 0.41 10.38 -26.20
C GLY A 200 1.18 9.78 -25.03
N LYS A 201 2.51 9.79 -25.15
CA LYS A 201 3.42 9.30 -24.11
C LYS A 201 3.67 10.39 -23.06
N LEU A 202 3.54 10.02 -21.79
CA LEU A 202 4.02 10.78 -20.64
C LEU A 202 5.23 10.07 -20.07
N SER A 203 6.34 10.80 -19.87
CA SER A 203 7.56 10.25 -19.28
C SER A 203 8.19 11.24 -18.33
N VAL A 204 8.79 10.73 -17.27
CA VAL A 204 9.49 11.53 -16.27
C VAL A 204 10.85 10.90 -16.00
N LYS A 205 11.83 11.74 -15.73
CA LYS A 205 13.15 11.34 -15.26
C LYS A 205 13.65 12.33 -14.24
N TRP A 206 14.12 11.85 -13.09
CA TRP A 206 14.76 12.70 -12.09
C TRP A 206 16.00 12.02 -11.51
N ARG A 207 16.91 12.83 -10.98
CA ARG A 207 18.10 12.38 -10.24
C ARG A 207 18.33 13.33 -9.08
N VAL A 208 18.55 12.80 -7.89
CA VAL A 208 18.90 13.59 -6.71
C VAL A 208 20.34 14.11 -6.87
N ARG A 209 20.53 15.41 -6.67
CA ARG A 209 21.83 16.09 -6.58
C ARG A 209 21.91 16.82 -5.24
N GLY A 210 23.12 17.12 -4.78
CA GLY A 210 23.34 17.78 -3.48
C GLY A 210 22.68 19.15 -3.34
N ASP A 211 22.24 19.76 -4.44
CA ASP A 211 21.57 21.06 -4.55
C ASP A 211 20.07 20.98 -4.89
N GLY A 212 19.49 19.78 -5.03
CA GLY A 212 18.08 19.58 -5.34
C GLY A 212 17.80 18.40 -6.29
N ILE A 213 16.57 18.33 -6.81
CA ILE A 213 16.13 17.26 -7.71
C ILE A 213 15.79 17.88 -9.07
N PRO A 214 16.74 17.91 -10.04
CA PRO A 214 16.39 18.20 -11.43
C PRO A 214 15.39 17.14 -11.94
N VAL A 215 14.26 17.62 -12.46
CA VAL A 215 13.19 16.81 -13.05
C VAL A 215 13.08 17.14 -14.55
N HIS A 216 13.06 16.12 -15.39
CA HIS A 216 12.84 16.21 -16.84
C HIS A 216 11.56 15.45 -17.18
N TYR A 217 10.69 16.04 -18.00
CA TYR A 217 9.41 15.46 -18.43
C TYR A 217 9.05 15.88 -19.85
#